data_AF-A0A6N0NUW1-F1
#
_entry.id   AF-A0A6N0NUW1-F1
#
_cell.length_a   1.000
_cell.length_b   1.000
_cell.length_c   1.000
_cell.angle_alpha   90.00
_cell.angle_beta   90.00
_cell.angle_gamma   90.00
#
_symmetry.space_group_name_H-M   'P 1'
#
loop_
_entity.id
_entity.type
_entity.pdbx_description
1 polymer ?
#
loop_
_entity_poly.entity_id
_entity_poly.type
_entity_poly.pdbx_seq_one_letter_code
_entity_poly.pdbx_strand_id
1 'polypeptide(L)' 'MRPFQRTSSLRKISRRTPSGKSKTLLKSRRRNSKTCASCKKLLRGNLRSENRMFGGYLCHRCLSKYIKVSLRGIS' A
#
# COMPACT_ATOMS: atom_id res chain seq x y z
N MET A 1 22.87 -9.89 -3.42
CA MET A 1 22.87 -11.27 -2.89
C MET A 1 21.61 -12.00 -3.35
N ARG A 2 21.69 -13.23 -3.87
CA ARG A 2 20.52 -14.04 -4.27
C ARG A 2 20.10 -14.90 -3.06
N PRO A 3 18.85 -14.83 -2.58
CA PRO A 3 18.44 -15.64 -1.44
C PRO A 3 18.47 -17.13 -1.79
N PHE A 4 19.22 -17.90 -1.02
CA PHE A 4 19.33 -19.35 -1.15
C PHE A 4 18.02 -20.05 -0.72
N GLN A 5 17.40 -19.57 0.36
CA GLN A 5 16.16 -20.13 0.89
C GLN A 5 14.91 -19.70 0.09
N ARG A 6 13.82 -20.46 0.22
CA ARG A 6 12.50 -20.14 -0.34
C ARG A 6 11.76 -19.10 0.52
N THR A 7 12.35 -17.93 0.70
CA THR A 7 11.74 -16.81 1.44
C THR A 7 10.79 -15.97 0.56
N SER A 8 9.83 -15.28 1.20
CA SER A 8 8.77 -14.51 0.53
C SER A 8 9.13 -13.04 0.23
N SER A 9 10.32 -12.60 0.67
CA SER A 9 10.78 -11.21 0.61
C SER A 9 10.94 -10.70 -0.84
N LEU A 10 11.45 -11.55 -1.73
CA LEU A 10 11.63 -11.24 -3.15
C LEU A 10 10.68 -12.05 -4.02
N ARG A 11 10.04 -11.39 -4.98
CA ARG A 11 9.23 -12.04 -6.01
C ARG A 11 10.16 -12.68 -7.04
N LYS A 12 10.04 -14.00 -7.22
CA LYS A 12 10.75 -14.77 -8.24
C LYS A 12 9.89 -14.82 -9.51
N ILE A 13 10.43 -14.41 -10.65
CA ILE A 13 9.75 -14.41 -11.94
C ILE A 13 10.58 -15.22 -12.93
N SER A 14 10.10 -16.38 -13.33
CA SER A 14 10.72 -17.17 -14.40
C SER A 14 10.44 -16.51 -15.74
N ARG A 15 11.48 -16.19 -16.52
CA ARG A 15 11.35 -15.71 -17.89
C ARG A 15 12.31 -16.45 -18.82
N ARG A 16 11.84 -16.76 -20.02
CA ARG A 16 12.72 -17.21 -21.11
C ARG A 16 13.49 -16.02 -21.67
N THR A 17 14.78 -16.22 -21.82
CA THR A 17 15.66 -15.30 -22.55
C THR A 17 15.52 -15.55 -24.05
N PRO A 18 15.83 -14.57 -24.91
CA PRO A 18 15.84 -14.76 -26.36
C PRO A 18 16.68 -15.96 -26.82
N SER A 19 17.78 -16.25 -26.12
CA SER A 19 18.65 -17.43 -26.36
C SER A 19 18.05 -18.78 -25.89
N GLY A 20 16.73 -18.86 -25.65
CA GLY A 20 16.03 -20.09 -25.24
C GLY A 20 16.20 -20.50 -23.76
N LYS A 21 17.20 -19.97 -23.05
CA LYS A 21 17.46 -20.32 -21.64
C LYS A 21 16.40 -19.70 -20.71
N SER A 22 15.92 -20.46 -19.73
CA SER A 22 15.01 -19.96 -18.69
C SER A 22 15.82 -19.39 -17.52
N LYS A 23 15.59 -18.12 -17.15
CA LYS A 23 16.24 -17.46 -16.01
C LYS A 23 15.21 -16.93 -15.01
N THR A 24 15.52 -17.03 -13.73
CA THR A 24 14.69 -16.47 -12.65
C THR A 24 15.14 -15.06 -12.30
N LEU A 25 14.29 -14.08 -12.58
CA LEU A 25 14.47 -12.69 -12.18
C LEU A 25 13.93 -12.48 -10.76
N LEU A 26 14.75 -11.90 -9.89
CA LEU A 26 14.34 -11.49 -8.55
C LEU A 26 13.90 -10.02 -8.60
N LYS A 27 12.67 -9.74 -8.17
CA LYS A 27 12.15 -8.36 -8.03
C LYS A 27 11.67 -8.14 -6.60
N SER A 28 11.71 -6.88 -6.15
CA SER A 28 11.08 -6.51 -4.89
C SER A 28 9.56 -6.76 -4.95
N ARG A 29 8.98 -7.14 -3.81
CA ARG A 29 7.54 -7.36 -3.69
C ARG A 29 6.81 -6.02 -3.79
N ARG A 30 5.65 -6.00 -4.45
CA ARG A 30 4.81 -4.79 -4.49
C ARG A 30 4.33 -4.48 -3.07
N ARG A 31 4.41 -3.21 -2.67
CA ARG A 31 3.87 -2.75 -1.39
C ARG A 31 2.35 -2.89 -1.40
N ASN A 32 1.77 -3.26 -0.27
CA ASN A 32 0.32 -3.34 -0.12
C ASN A 32 -0.30 -1.94 -0.26
N SER A 33 -1.52 -1.90 -0.79
CA SER A 33 -2.33 -0.69 -0.82
C SER A 33 -2.62 -0.20 0.60
N LYS A 34 -2.59 1.11 0.82
CA LYS A 34 -2.89 1.71 2.12
C LYS A 34 -4.39 1.60 2.46
N THR A 35 -4.66 1.29 3.72
CA THR A 35 -6.01 1.20 4.30
C THR A 35 -6.25 2.30 5.32
N CYS A 36 -7.51 2.69 5.51
CA CYS A 36 -7.91 3.70 6.47
C CYS A 36 -7.72 3.18 7.89
N ALA A 37 -7.16 3.98 8.79
CA ALA A 37 -6.96 3.56 10.18
C ALA A 37 -8.27 3.25 10.92
N SER A 38 -9.33 4.02 10.66
CA SER A 38 -10.63 3.89 11.33
C SER A 38 -11.50 2.78 10.72
N CYS A 39 -11.78 2.84 9.42
CA CYS A 39 -12.70 1.89 8.75
C CYS A 39 -12.03 0.77 7.96
N LYS A 40 -10.68 0.71 7.91
CA LYS A 40 -9.89 -0.28 7.16
C LYS A 40 -10.16 -0.38 5.65
N LYS A 41 -11.01 0.49 5.10
CA LYS A 41 -11.26 0.59 3.65
C LYS A 41 -9.99 1.04 2.92
N LEU A 42 -9.82 0.56 1.70
CA LEU A 42 -8.74 0.98 0.81
C LEU A 42 -8.82 2.49 0.55
N LEU A 43 -7.70 3.19 0.74
CA LEU A 43 -7.61 4.61 0.38
C LEU A 43 -7.49 4.73 -1.13
N ARG A 44 -8.37 5.55 -1.71
CA ARG A 44 -8.30 5.95 -3.12
C ARG A 44 -7.44 7.20 -3.23
N GLY A 45 -6.60 7.27 -4.26
CA GLY A 45 -5.74 8.42 -4.56
C GLY A 45 -4.29 8.28 -4.10
N ASN A 46 -3.54 9.37 -4.25
CA ASN A 46 -2.10 9.38 -3.96
C ASN A 46 -1.81 9.17 -2.48
N LEU A 47 -0.77 8.37 -2.23
CA LEU A 47 -0.33 7.92 -0.91
C LEU A 47 0.08 9.04 0.06
N ARG A 48 0.33 10.21 -0.52
CA ARG A 48 0.93 11.42 0.04
C ARG A 48 0.00 12.61 -0.26
N SER A 49 -1.31 12.44 -0.06
CA SER A 49 -2.28 13.50 -0.34
C SER A 49 -2.08 14.66 0.67
N GLU A 50 -1.05 15.48 0.45
CA GLU A 50 -0.62 16.61 1.27
C GLU A 50 -1.69 17.70 1.32
N ASN A 51 -2.54 17.78 0.30
CA ASN A 51 -3.61 18.76 0.17
C ASN A 51 -4.71 18.66 1.25
N ARG A 52 -4.75 17.59 2.07
CA ARG A 52 -5.77 17.43 3.12
C ARG A 52 -5.18 16.95 4.44
N MET A 53 -5.77 17.41 5.54
CA MET A 53 -5.42 16.90 6.87
C MET A 53 -5.60 15.37 6.94
N PHE A 54 -4.64 14.68 7.56
CA PHE A 54 -4.59 13.21 7.65
C PHE A 54 -4.66 12.49 6.30
N GLY A 55 -4.11 13.11 5.26
CA GLY A 55 -3.94 12.55 3.94
C GLY A 55 -3.13 11.25 3.94
N GLY A 56 -3.67 10.19 3.34
CA GLY A 56 -3.00 8.88 3.31
C GLY A 56 -3.13 8.05 4.59
N TYR A 57 -3.81 8.55 5.63
CA TYR A 57 -4.08 7.83 6.88
C TYR A 57 -5.59 7.60 7.12
N LEU A 58 -6.40 8.65 6.96
CA LEU A 58 -7.87 8.57 7.04
C LEU A 58 -8.51 8.70 5.65
N CYS A 59 -9.68 8.09 5.47
CA CYS A 59 -10.53 8.35 4.30
C CYS A 59 -11.39 9.62 4.52
N HIS A 60 -11.83 10.24 3.43
CA HIS A 60 -12.63 11.48 3.47
C HIS A 60 -13.89 11.35 4.36
N ARG A 61 -14.56 10.19 4.31
CA ARG A 61 -15.77 9.92 5.11
C ARG A 61 -15.51 9.88 6.61
N CYS A 62 -14.43 9.23 7.04
CA CYS A 62 -14.06 9.19 8.45
C CYS A 62 -13.61 10.57 8.92
N LEU A 63 -12.78 11.25 8.11
CA LEU A 63 -12.29 12.59 8.45
C LEU A 63 -13.44 13.58 8.67
N SER A 64 -14.42 13.62 7.76
CA SER A 64 -15.57 14.52 7.90
C SER A 64 -16.43 14.19 9.13
N LYS A 65 -16.55 12.91 9.51
CA LYS A 65 -17.23 12.49 10.74
C LYS A 65 -16.48 13.01 11.97
N TYR A 66 -15.16 12.82 12.05
CA TYR A 66 -14.36 13.28 13.18
C TYR A 66 -14.35 14.80 13.32
N ILE A 67 -14.26 15.55 12.21
CA ILE A 67 -14.34 17.02 12.25
C ILE A 67 -15.68 17.46 12.84
N LYS A 68 -16.79 16.86 12.40
CA LYS A 68 -18.13 17.19 12.92
C LYS A 68 -18.29 16.84 14.39
N VAL A 69 -17.78 15.68 14.82
CA VAL A 69 -17.81 15.23 16.23
C VAL A 69 -17.03 16.22 17.09
N SER A 70 -15.80 16.57 16.68
CA SER A 70 -14.94 17.51 17.40
C SER A 70 -15.56 18.90 17.52
N LEU A 71 -16.21 19.41 16.46
CA LEU A 71 -16.82 20.75 16.49
C LEU A 71 -18.11 20.79 17.30
N ARG A 72 -18.88 19.70 17.30
CA ARG A 72 -20.17 19.64 18.02
C ARG A 72 -19.99 19.38 19.52
N GLY A 73 -18.78 19.01 19.97
CA GLY A 73 -18.52 18.65 21.37
C GLY A 73 -19.28 17.40 21.84
N ILE A 74 -19.81 16.62 20.90
CA ILE A 74 -20.52 15.37 21.19
C ILE A 74 -19.43 14.32 21.34
N SER A 75 -19.03 14.08 22.59
CA SER A 75 -18.08 13.03 22.98
C SER A 75 -18.75 11.67 22.91
#